data_AF-A0A957H6K9-F1
#
_entry.id   AF-A0A957H6K9-F1
#
_cell.length_a   1.000
_cell.length_b   1.000
_cell.length_c   1.000
_cell.angle_alpha   90.00
_cell.angle_beta   90.00
_cell.angle_gamma   90.00
#
_symmetry.space_group_name_H-M   'P 1'
#
loop_
_entity.id
_entity.type
_entity.pdbx_description
1 polymer ?
#
loop_
_entity_poly.entity_id
_entity_poly.type
_entity_poly.pdbx_seq_one_letter_code
_entity_poly.pdbx_strand_id
1 'polypeptide(L)' 'PMEAIMAATKVASECLELQDDIGTLEAGKLGDIIVTTVDPLQDIWGLGQPENVPLVMKEGQVMKNNL' A
#
# COMPACT_ATOMS: atom_id res chain seq x y z
N PRO A 1 13.68 6.41 1.26
CA PRO A 1 12.39 5.94 0.66
C PRO A 1 11.82 4.70 1.36
N MET A 2 12.61 3.63 1.52
CA MET A 2 12.16 2.39 2.15
C MET A 2 11.55 2.58 3.55
N GLU A 3 12.19 3.37 4.41
CA GLU A 3 11.66 3.66 5.76
C GLU A 3 10.28 4.33 5.72
N ALA A 4 10.01 5.20 4.74
CA ALA A 4 8.69 5.83 4.58
C ALA A 4 7.62 4.81 4.15
N ILE A 5 7.98 3.86 3.27
CA ILE A 5 7.09 2.76 2.88
C ILE A 5 6.80 1.90 4.10
N MET A 6 7.83 1.52 4.87
CA MET A 6 7.67 0.72 6.09
C MET A 6 6.83 1.45 7.14
N ALA A 7 7.07 2.75 7.34
CA ALA A 7 6.31 3.60 8.25
C ALA A 7 4.81 3.62 7.92
N ALA A 8 4.45 3.63 6.63
CA ALA A 8 3.07 3.62 6.16
C ALA A 8 2.45 2.23 5.97
N THR A 9 3.21 1.15 6.22
CA THR A 9 2.76 -0.24 6.02
C THR A 9 2.98 -1.06 7.28
N LYS A 10 4.06 -1.86 7.33
CA LYS A 10 4.36 -2.76 8.43
C LYS A 10 4.39 -2.05 9.79
N VAL A 11 5.15 -0.96 9.89
CA VAL A 11 5.32 -0.25 11.17
C VAL A 11 4.01 0.40 11.61
N ALA A 12 3.24 0.99 10.68
CA ALA A 12 1.91 1.51 11.00
C ALA A 12 0.97 0.42 11.53
N SER A 13 0.97 -0.76 10.91
CA SER A 13 0.13 -1.88 11.37
C SER A 13 0.53 -2.35 12.77
N GLU A 14 1.83 -2.42 13.07
CA GLU A 14 2.33 -2.76 14.40
C GLU A 14 1.96 -1.69 15.44
N CYS A 15 2.07 -0.41 15.11
CA CYS A 15 1.67 0.69 16.00
C CYS A 15 0.16 0.71 16.32
N LEU A 16 -0.66 0.17 15.43
CA LEU A 16 -2.11 0.09 15.58
C LEU A 16 -2.59 -1.25 16.12
N GLU A 17 -1.67 -2.18 16.43
CA GLU A 17 -1.98 -3.57 16.83
C GLU A 17 -2.78 -4.35 15.76
N LEU A 18 -2.62 -3.99 14.49
CA LEU A 18 -3.30 -4.59 13.33
C LEU A 18 -2.32 -5.39 12.44
N GLN A 19 -1.11 -5.68 12.92
CA GLN A 19 -0.09 -6.38 12.15
C GLN A 19 -0.52 -7.76 11.65
N ASP A 20 -1.48 -8.40 12.30
CA ASP A 20 -1.99 -9.72 11.90
C ASP A 20 -3.02 -9.62 10.74
N ASP A 21 -3.60 -8.43 10.52
CA ASP A 21 -4.66 -8.20 9.54
C ASP A 21 -4.19 -7.40 8.31
N ILE A 22 -3.30 -6.41 8.49
CA ILE A 22 -2.87 -5.46 7.43
C ILE A 22 -1.37 -5.12 7.53
N GLY A 23 -0.89 -4.31 6.58
CA GLY A 23 0.45 -3.71 6.62
C GLY A 23 1.57 -4.52 5.97
N THR A 24 1.32 -5.79 5.62
CA THR A 24 2.21 -6.59 4.75
C THR A 24 1.41 -7.41 3.75
N LEU A 25 2.05 -7.83 2.66
CA LEU A 25 1.43 -8.67 1.64
C LEU A 25 1.70 -10.14 1.96
N GLU A 26 0.80 -10.77 2.71
CA GLU A 26 0.90 -12.15 3.18
C GLU A 26 -0.45 -12.87 3.04
N ALA A 27 -0.43 -14.18 2.84
CA ALA A 27 -1.66 -14.97 2.76
C ALA A 27 -2.41 -14.95 4.09
N GLY A 28 -3.73 -14.71 4.05
CA GLY A 28 -4.59 -14.62 5.23
C GLY A 28 -4.85 -13.19 5.72
N LYS A 29 -4.07 -12.19 5.26
CA LYS A 29 -4.31 -10.77 5.55
C LYS A 29 -5.36 -10.17 4.62
N LEU A 30 -5.90 -9.02 5.02
CA LEU A 30 -6.85 -8.27 4.20
C LEU A 30 -6.18 -7.80 2.90
N GLY A 31 -6.98 -7.78 1.83
CA GLY A 31 -6.53 -7.33 0.50
C GLY A 31 -6.46 -5.82 0.38
N ASP A 32 -5.62 -5.17 1.18
CA ASP A 32 -5.31 -3.74 1.11
C ASP A 32 -4.09 -3.53 0.20
N ILE A 33 -4.34 -3.20 -1.07
CA ILE A 33 -3.32 -3.20 -2.13
C ILE A 33 -3.38 -1.91 -2.93
N ILE A 34 -2.21 -1.33 -3.17
CA ILE A 34 -2.01 -0.19 -4.06
C ILE A 34 -1.09 -0.65 -5.20
N VAL A 35 -1.53 -0.49 -6.44
CA VAL A 35 -0.69 -0.70 -7.63
C VAL A 35 -0.22 0.66 -8.12
N THR A 36 1.08 0.79 -8.34
CA THR A 36 1.73 2.02 -8.81
C THR A 36 2.54 1.75 -10.08
N THR A 37 2.58 2.73 -11.00
CA THR A 37 3.44 2.72 -12.19
C THR A 37 4.84 3.26 -11.92
N VAL A 38 5.04 3.89 -10.76
CA VAL A 38 6.33 4.44 -10.31
C VAL A 38 6.96 3.48 -9.30
N ASP A 39 8.28 3.31 -9.37
CA ASP A 39 9.06 2.62 -8.34
C ASP A 39 9.25 3.54 -7.12
N PRO A 40 8.58 3.26 -5.98
CA PRO A 40 8.64 4.12 -4.80
C PRO A 40 9.99 4.10 -4.07
N LEU A 41 10.88 3.15 -4.40
CA LEU A 41 12.25 3.15 -3.89
C LEU A 41 13.12 4.21 -4.59
N GLN A 42 12.78 4.57 -5.83
CA GLN A 42 13.46 5.60 -6.61
C GLN A 42 12.77 6.96 -6.47
N ASP A 43 11.44 7.00 -6.46
CA ASP A 43 10.64 8.22 -6.27
C ASP A 43 9.43 7.98 -5.35
N ILE A 44 9.59 8.33 -4.08
CA ILE A 44 8.54 8.20 -3.09
C ILE A 44 7.41 9.23 -3.27
N TRP A 45 7.71 10.39 -3.86
CA TRP A 45 6.72 11.47 -4.02
C TRP A 45 5.72 11.15 -5.11
N GLY A 46 6.11 10.33 -6.09
CA GLY A 46 5.24 9.81 -7.15
C GLY A 46 3.99 9.09 -6.62
N LEU A 47 4.05 8.48 -5.43
CA LEU A 47 2.87 7.84 -4.80
C LEU A 47 1.76 8.84 -4.42
N GLY A 48 2.11 10.12 -4.21
CA GLY A 48 1.15 11.17 -3.88
C GLY A 48 0.34 11.66 -5.08
N GLN A 49 0.69 11.25 -6.30
CA GLN A 49 0.02 11.63 -7.53
C GLN A 49 -1.00 10.55 -7.93
N PRO A 50 -2.31 10.85 -7.94
CA PRO A 50 -3.35 9.87 -8.26
C PRO A 50 -3.18 9.19 -9.62
N GLU A 51 -2.61 9.86 -10.60
CA GLU A 51 -2.31 9.34 -11.94
C GLU A 51 -1.32 8.17 -11.92
N ASN A 52 -0.41 8.13 -10.95
CA ASN A 52 0.58 7.05 -10.82
C ASN A 52 0.03 5.81 -10.12
N VAL A 53 -1.18 5.90 -9.54
CA VAL A 53 -1.81 4.82 -8.79
C VAL A 53 -3.06 4.34 -9.55
N PRO A 54 -2.93 3.52 -10.60
CA PRO A 54 -4.07 3.11 -11.42
C PRO A 54 -5.06 2.21 -10.68
N LEU A 55 -4.63 1.47 -9.65
CA LEU A 55 -5.48 0.56 -8.91
C LEU A 55 -5.31 0.71 -7.39
N VAL A 56 -6.45 0.74 -6.70
CA VAL A 56 -6.55 0.68 -5.24
C VAL A 56 -7.58 -0.37 -4.89
N MET A 57 -7.17 -1.35 -4.08
CA MET A 57 -8.01 -2.37 -3.49
C MET A 57 -8.02 -2.19 -1.97
N LYS A 58 -9.20 -2.27 -1.37
CA LYS A 58 -9.39 -2.23 0.08
C LYS A 58 -10.22 -3.43 0.49
N GLU A 59 -9.75 -4.20 1.46
CA GLU A 59 -10.44 -5.40 1.97
C GLU A 59 -10.85 -6.37 0.85
N GLY A 60 -10.02 -6.50 -0.19
CA GLY A 60 -10.29 -7.34 -1.35
C GLY A 60 -11.28 -6.75 -2.38
N GLN A 61 -11.85 -5.58 -2.11
CA GLN A 61 -12.75 -4.88 -3.02
C GLN A 61 -12.01 -3.79 -3.79
N VAL A 62 -12.23 -3.71 -5.09
CA VAL A 62 -11.59 -2.70 -5.95
C VAL A 62 -12.30 -1.35 -5.78
N MET A 63 -11.57 -0.37 -5.26
CA MET A 63 -12.05 1.01 -5.03
C MET A 63 -11.74 1.94 -6.20
N LYS A 64 -10.64 1.68 -6.91
CA LYS A 64 -10.21 2.40 -8.11
C LYS A 64 -9.60 1.40 -9.10
N ASN A 65 -9.96 1.53 -10.37
CA ASN A 65 -9.36 0.74 -11.45
C ASN A 65 -9.30 1.51 -12.77
N ASN A 66 -8.09 1.95 -13.13
CA ASN A 66 -7.74 2.59 -14.39
C ASN A 66 -6.60 1.84 -15.10
N LEU A 67 -6.47 0.52 -14.86
CA LEU A 67 -5.54 -0.33 -15.58
C LEU A 67 -5.88 -0.43 -17.07
#